data_AF-A0A7S3RM67-F1
#
_entry.id   AF-A0A7S3RM67-F1
#
_cell.length_a   1.000
_cell.length_b   1.000
_cell.length_c   1.000
_cell.angle_alpha   90.00
_cell.angle_beta   90.00
_cell.angle_gamma   90.00
#
_symmetry.space_group_name_H-M   'P 1'
#
loop_
_entity.id
_entity.type
_entity.pdbx_description
1 polymer ?
#
loop_
_entity_poly.entity_id
_entity_poly.type
_entity_poly.pdbx_seq_one_letter_code
_entity_poly.pdbx_strand_id
1 'polypeptide(L)'
;LSTPAVSAVIRARGGGFEPFGGFICSASHNPGGITEDFGIKYNCENGGPAPEKMTDKMVEFTASIKEFVSCEKVPAVDLSKPGAYTIGDRIVEVFDTVEDHMALLKTCFNFPQIRSLIARPDFSFVYDSMCGVQGPYARKILEEELGGKPGSCINANPREDFGGPDSA
;
A
#
# COMPACT_ATOMS: atom_id res chain seq x y z
N LEU A 1 1.70 -0.31 2.17
CA LEU A 1 0.58 -0.58 1.24
C LEU A 1 0.51 0.52 0.17
N SER A 2 0.41 0.16 -1.11
CA SER A 2 0.11 1.11 -2.19
C SER A 2 -1.37 1.53 -2.17
N THR A 3 -1.71 2.71 -2.70
CA THR A 3 -3.11 3.19 -2.75
C THR A 3 -4.08 2.17 -3.38
N PRO A 4 -3.77 1.52 -4.52
CA PRO A 4 -4.63 0.46 -5.06
C PRO A 4 -4.75 -0.76 -4.16
N ALA A 5 -3.68 -1.13 -3.45
CA ALA A 5 -3.71 -2.26 -2.52
C ALA A 5 -4.57 -1.96 -1.29
N VAL A 6 -4.54 -0.73 -0.76
CA VAL A 6 -5.46 -0.33 0.34
C VAL A 6 -6.91 -0.52 -0.10
N SER A 7 -7.27 -0.05 -1.30
CA SER A 7 -8.61 -0.25 -1.85
C SER A 7 -8.98 -1.73 -1.98
N ALA A 8 -8.04 -2.57 -2.45
CA ALA A 8 -8.25 -4.02 -2.55
C ALA A 8 -8.50 -4.65 -1.18
N VAL A 9 -7.70 -4.31 -0.17
CA VAL A 9 -7.84 -4.81 1.21
C VAL A 9 -9.20 -4.44 1.79
N ILE A 10 -9.60 -3.16 1.69
CA ILE A 10 -10.89 -2.67 2.21
C ILE A 10 -12.06 -3.46 1.61
N ARG A 11 -11.99 -3.77 0.31
CA ARG A 11 -13.08 -4.44 -0.43
C ARG A 11 -13.07 -5.96 -0.31
N ALA A 12 -11.92 -6.58 -0.04
CA ALA A 12 -11.75 -8.03 -0.08
C ALA A 12 -11.89 -8.70 1.30
N ARG A 13 -11.43 -8.04 2.36
CA ARG A 13 -11.48 -8.59 3.72
C ARG A 13 -12.85 -8.31 4.34
N GLY A 14 -13.79 -9.26 4.24
CA GLY A 14 -15.18 -9.13 4.74
C GLY A 14 -15.70 -10.33 5.53
N GLY A 15 -14.84 -11.28 5.93
CA GLY A 15 -15.24 -12.55 6.56
C GLY A 15 -15.06 -12.65 8.08
N GLY A 16 -14.68 -11.56 8.75
CA GLY A 16 -14.37 -11.55 10.19
C GLY A 16 -13.88 -10.18 10.71
N PHE A 17 -13.46 -9.32 9.80
CA PHE A 17 -13.25 -7.89 9.98
C PHE A 17 -13.81 -7.22 8.73
N GLU A 18 -14.71 -6.25 8.89
CA GLU A 18 -15.24 -5.45 7.78
C GLU A 18 -14.71 -4.01 7.94
N PRO A 19 -13.74 -3.60 7.12
CA PRO A 19 -13.16 -2.26 7.22
C PRO A 19 -14.21 -1.20 6.88
N PHE A 20 -14.43 -0.25 7.80
CA PHE A 20 -15.24 0.94 7.53
C PHE A 20 -14.48 2.00 6.71
N GLY A 21 -13.23 1.72 6.35
CA GLY A 21 -12.34 2.57 5.57
C GLY A 21 -10.88 2.33 5.94
N GLY A 22 -10.00 3.22 5.51
CA GLY A 22 -8.57 3.10 5.77
C GLY A 22 -7.81 4.41 5.55
N PHE A 23 -6.90 4.71 6.48
CA PHE A 23 -5.93 5.78 6.32
C PHE A 23 -4.78 5.34 5.40
N ILE A 24 -4.32 6.27 4.57
CA ILE A 24 -3.21 6.08 3.63
C ILE A 24 -2.20 7.19 3.90
N CYS A 25 -1.04 6.83 4.45
CA CYS A 25 0.08 7.74 4.63
C CYS A 25 0.87 7.81 3.31
N SER A 26 0.55 8.80 2.47
CA SER A 26 1.19 9.01 1.17
C SER A 26 1.00 10.45 0.67
N ALA A 27 2.11 11.08 0.27
CA ALA A 27 2.12 12.34 -0.47
C ALA A 27 2.00 12.13 -2.00
N SER A 28 1.54 10.96 -2.45
CA SER A 28 1.45 10.56 -3.86
C SER A 28 2.79 10.58 -4.59
N HIS A 29 3.06 11.64 -5.35
CA HIS A 29 4.24 11.80 -6.22
C HIS A 29 5.13 12.94 -5.73
N ASN A 30 4.75 13.61 -4.64
CA ASN A 30 5.56 14.68 -4.06
C ASN A 30 6.86 14.07 -3.50
N PRO A 31 7.95 14.86 -3.47
CA PRO A 31 9.18 14.45 -2.80
C PRO A 31 8.93 13.94 -1.39
N GLY A 32 9.69 12.91 -1.00
CA GLY A 32 9.68 12.34 0.34
C GLY A 32 11.00 12.62 1.06
N GLY A 33 10.96 12.58 2.38
CA GLY A 33 12.12 12.85 3.23
C GLY A 33 11.71 13.59 4.50
N ILE A 34 12.63 13.68 5.46
CA ILE A 34 12.37 14.31 6.76
C ILE A 34 12.04 15.81 6.65
N THR A 35 12.44 16.45 5.56
CA THR A 35 12.19 17.87 5.25
C THR A 35 11.13 18.09 4.17
N GLU A 36 10.58 17.01 3.61
CA GLU A 36 9.64 17.07 2.49
C GLU A 36 8.20 16.77 2.94
N ASP A 37 7.31 16.53 1.99
CA ASP A 37 5.88 16.40 2.25
C ASP A 37 5.52 15.10 2.97
N PHE A 38 4.61 15.21 3.93
CA PHE A 38 3.90 14.10 4.53
C PHE A 38 2.39 14.23 4.32
N GLY A 39 1.81 13.27 3.58
CA GLY A 39 0.39 13.26 3.27
C GLY A 39 -0.37 12.17 4.03
N ILE A 40 -1.55 12.50 4.55
CA ILE A 40 -2.52 11.52 5.06
C ILE A 40 -3.80 11.65 4.23
N LYS A 41 -4.33 10.53 3.77
CA LYS A 41 -5.61 10.43 3.04
C LYS A 41 -6.49 9.39 3.70
N TYR A 42 -7.79 9.44 3.43
CA TYR A 42 -8.76 8.45 3.92
C TYR A 42 -9.58 7.90 2.76
N ASN A 43 -9.70 6.58 2.70
CA ASN A 43 -10.65 5.88 1.85
C ASN A 43 -11.82 5.35 2.70
N CYS A 44 -13.03 5.42 2.16
CA CYS A 44 -14.26 4.91 2.79
C CYS A 44 -14.41 3.39 2.62
N GLU A 45 -15.48 2.84 3.19
CA GLU A 45 -15.84 1.42 3.17
C GLU A 45 -15.96 0.80 1.76
N ASN A 46 -16.25 1.62 0.74
CA ASN A 46 -16.25 1.17 -0.66
C ASN A 46 -14.85 1.02 -1.27
N GLY A 47 -13.79 1.31 -0.50
CA GLY A 47 -12.39 1.30 -0.91
C GLY A 47 -11.97 2.51 -1.75
N GLY A 48 -12.87 3.45 -2.02
CA GLY A 48 -12.60 4.69 -2.75
C GLY A 48 -12.26 5.87 -1.82
N PRO A 49 -11.73 6.99 -2.37
CA PRO A 49 -11.44 8.18 -1.58
C PRO A 49 -12.67 8.73 -0.86
N ALA A 50 -12.45 9.35 0.30
CA ALA A 50 -13.50 10.08 1.01
C ALA A 50 -14.15 11.15 0.12
N PRO A 51 -15.50 11.27 0.12
CA PRO A 51 -16.19 12.31 -0.65
C PRO A 51 -15.95 13.70 -0.06
N GLU A 52 -16.06 14.75 -0.89
CA GLU A 52 -15.80 16.16 -0.50
C GLU A 52 -16.52 16.57 0.78
N LYS A 53 -17.81 16.21 0.90
CA LYS A 53 -18.62 16.48 2.10
C LYS A 53 -18.00 15.91 3.39
N MET A 54 -17.28 14.80 3.30
CA MET A 54 -16.56 14.21 4.44
C MET A 54 -15.22 14.90 4.67
N THR A 55 -14.47 15.20 3.62
CA THR A 55 -13.18 15.87 3.74
C THR A 55 -13.31 17.31 4.24
N ASP A 56 -14.34 18.05 3.84
CA ASP A 56 -14.61 19.40 4.33
C ASP A 56 -14.88 19.39 5.83
N LYS A 57 -15.67 18.42 6.30
CA LYS A 57 -15.91 18.20 7.73
C LYS A 57 -14.63 17.85 8.48
N MET A 58 -13.73 17.07 7.88
CA MET A 58 -12.41 16.79 8.48
C MET A 58 -11.62 18.10 8.62
N VAL A 59 -11.57 18.95 7.60
CA VAL A 59 -10.90 20.26 7.67
C VAL A 59 -11.49 21.13 8.77
N GLU A 60 -12.81 21.31 8.81
CA GLU A 60 -13.50 22.08 9.86
C GLU A 60 -13.21 21.53 11.26
N PHE A 61 -13.23 20.21 11.43
CA PHE A 61 -12.93 19.56 12.70
C PHE A 61 -11.47 19.75 13.12
N THR A 62 -10.51 19.54 12.20
CA THR A 62 -9.07 19.73 12.50
C THR A 62 -8.72 21.17 12.86
N ALA A 63 -9.43 22.17 12.30
CA ALA A 63 -9.23 23.57 12.65
C ALA A 63 -9.79 23.96 14.03
N SER A 64 -10.68 23.14 14.62
CA SER A 64 -11.41 23.46 15.85
C SER A 64 -11.19 22.48 17.00
N ILE A 65 -10.49 21.37 16.75
CA ILE A 65 -10.21 20.33 17.75
C ILE A 65 -9.47 20.91 18.97
N LYS A 66 -9.91 20.53 20.18
CA LYS A 66 -9.32 21.01 21.45
C LYS A 66 -8.64 19.91 22.25
N GLU A 67 -9.03 18.66 22.01
CA GLU A 67 -8.52 17.50 22.71
C GLU A 67 -8.56 16.29 21.78
N PHE A 68 -7.68 15.33 22.03
CA PHE A 68 -7.69 14.02 21.38
C PHE A 68 -7.47 12.94 22.45
N VAL A 69 -7.96 11.73 22.18
CA VAL A 69 -7.81 10.60 23.09
C VAL A 69 -6.66 9.72 22.61
N SER A 70 -5.77 9.37 23.53
CA SER A 70 -4.66 8.45 23.29
C SER A 70 -4.63 7.37 24.37
N CYS A 71 -4.04 6.22 24.04
CA CYS A 71 -3.78 5.14 24.99
C CYS A 71 -2.26 4.93 25.09
N GLU A 72 -1.66 5.36 26.20
CA GLU A 72 -0.21 5.25 26.42
C GLU A 72 0.26 3.80 26.61
N LYS A 73 -0.67 2.87 26.89
CA LYS A 73 -0.37 1.46 27.17
C LYS A 73 -0.34 0.57 25.92
N VAL A 74 -0.38 1.15 24.72
CA VAL A 74 -0.23 0.40 23.48
C VAL A 74 1.22 -0.09 23.37
N PRO A 75 1.47 -1.41 23.34
CA PRO A 75 2.83 -1.93 23.21
C PRO A 75 3.38 -1.63 21.81
N ALA A 76 4.70 -1.66 21.65
CA ALA A 76 5.32 -1.61 20.33
C ALA A 76 4.87 -2.81 19.50
N VAL A 77 4.29 -2.54 18.32
CA VAL A 77 3.90 -3.57 17.35
C VAL A 77 5.01 -3.70 16.32
N ASP A 78 5.51 -4.92 16.12
CA ASP A 78 6.50 -5.19 15.08
C ASP A 78 5.80 -5.21 13.71
N LEU A 79 6.01 -4.14 12.93
CA LEU A 79 5.44 -3.94 11.59
C LEU A 79 6.25 -4.63 10.49
N SER A 80 7.39 -5.25 10.81
CA SER A 80 8.30 -5.82 9.80
C SER A 80 7.87 -7.21 9.30
N LYS A 81 6.95 -7.85 9.99
CA LYS A 81 6.51 -9.22 9.71
C LYS A 81 5.01 -9.41 9.95
N PRO A 82 4.34 -10.29 9.19
CA PRO A 82 2.95 -10.62 9.46
C PRO A 82 2.75 -11.18 10.87
N GLY A 83 1.64 -10.81 11.50
CA GLY A 83 1.27 -11.23 12.85
C GLY A 83 0.04 -10.50 13.39
N ALA A 84 -0.62 -11.10 14.38
CA ALA A 84 -1.76 -10.52 15.07
C ALA A 84 -1.42 -10.23 16.53
N TYR A 85 -1.85 -9.08 17.02
CA TYR A 85 -1.57 -8.59 18.36
C TYR A 85 -2.88 -8.19 19.05
N THR A 86 -3.15 -8.77 20.22
CA THR A 86 -4.30 -8.36 21.04
C THR A 86 -3.90 -7.21 21.97
N ILE A 87 -4.58 -6.08 21.86
CA ILE A 87 -4.34 -4.87 22.66
C ILE A 87 -5.67 -4.49 23.31
N GLY A 88 -5.82 -4.83 24.60
CA GLY A 88 -7.11 -4.69 25.30
C GLY A 88 -8.17 -5.56 24.65
N ASP A 89 -9.25 -4.94 24.18
CA ASP A 89 -10.37 -5.56 23.45
C ASP A 89 -10.29 -5.34 21.92
N ARG A 90 -9.10 -5.00 21.41
CA ARG A 90 -8.83 -4.76 19.98
C ARG A 90 -7.76 -5.72 19.46
N ILE A 91 -7.78 -5.93 18.14
CA ILE A 91 -6.78 -6.71 17.41
C ILE A 91 -6.09 -5.77 16.43
N VAL A 92 -4.76 -5.80 16.41
CA VAL A 92 -3.93 -5.20 15.37
C VAL A 92 -3.33 -6.33 14.54
N GLU A 93 -3.60 -6.33 13.24
CA GLU A 93 -3.05 -7.31 12.30
C GLU A 93 -2.04 -6.62 11.37
N VAL A 94 -0.82 -7.14 11.35
CA VAL A 94 0.18 -6.86 10.32
C VAL A 94 0.09 -8.01 9.32
N PHE A 95 -0.04 -7.69 8.04
CA PHE A 95 -0.29 -8.67 6.98
C PHE A 95 0.59 -8.38 5.75
N ASP A 96 0.60 -9.31 4.79
CA ASP A 96 1.40 -9.18 3.58
C ASP A 96 0.87 -8.03 2.70
N THR A 97 1.76 -7.10 2.32
CA THR A 97 1.34 -5.90 1.59
C THR A 97 0.83 -6.19 0.17
N VAL A 98 1.10 -7.36 -0.40
CA VAL A 98 0.85 -7.70 -1.81
C VAL A 98 -0.32 -8.66 -2.00
N GLU A 99 -0.60 -9.55 -1.03
CA GLU A 99 -1.49 -10.70 -1.22
C GLU A 99 -2.89 -10.36 -1.74
N ASP A 100 -3.59 -9.42 -1.10
CA ASP A 100 -4.95 -9.02 -1.50
C ASP A 100 -4.96 -8.33 -2.86
N HIS A 101 -3.94 -7.51 -3.14
CA HIS A 101 -3.82 -6.82 -4.42
C HIS A 101 -3.55 -7.81 -5.55
N MET A 102 -2.64 -8.76 -5.35
CA MET A 102 -2.34 -9.81 -6.33
C MET A 102 -3.54 -10.73 -6.55
N ALA A 103 -4.28 -11.07 -5.49
CA ALA A 103 -5.53 -11.84 -5.60
C ALA A 103 -6.54 -11.10 -6.49
N LEU A 104 -6.74 -9.79 -6.28
CA LEU A 104 -7.59 -8.98 -7.14
C LEU A 104 -7.09 -8.97 -8.60
N LEU A 105 -5.79 -8.74 -8.83
CA LEU A 105 -5.22 -8.74 -10.18
C LEU A 105 -5.44 -10.06 -10.92
N LYS A 106 -5.38 -11.20 -10.23
CA LYS A 106 -5.67 -12.53 -10.81
C LYS A 106 -7.13 -12.68 -11.24
N THR A 107 -8.06 -11.91 -10.67
CA THR A 107 -9.46 -11.87 -11.15
C THR A 107 -9.64 -10.95 -12.37
N CYS A 108 -8.79 -9.92 -12.50
CA CYS A 108 -8.86 -8.95 -13.58
C CYS A 108 -8.11 -9.37 -14.85
N PHE A 109 -7.01 -10.13 -14.71
CA PHE A 109 -6.08 -10.43 -15.79
C PHE A 109 -5.84 -11.94 -15.95
N ASN A 110 -5.58 -12.36 -17.20
CA ASN A 110 -5.18 -13.72 -17.49
C ASN A 110 -3.67 -13.91 -17.23
N PHE A 111 -3.32 -14.21 -15.98
CA PHE A 111 -1.93 -14.45 -15.57
C PHE A 111 -1.23 -15.56 -16.39
N PRO A 112 -1.88 -16.68 -16.75
CA PRO A 112 -1.28 -17.66 -17.66
C PRO A 112 -0.84 -17.08 -19.01
N GLN A 113 -1.65 -16.23 -19.64
CA GLN A 113 -1.28 -15.59 -20.90
C GLN A 113 -0.11 -14.61 -20.73
N ILE A 114 -0.09 -13.85 -19.63
CA ILE A 114 1.00 -12.92 -19.33
C ILE A 114 2.31 -13.70 -19.07
N ARG A 115 2.24 -14.81 -18.33
CA ARG A 115 3.38 -15.74 -18.16
C ARG A 115 3.90 -16.25 -19.50
N SER A 116 3.00 -16.66 -20.40
CA SER A 116 3.38 -17.11 -21.75
C SER A 116 4.07 -16.02 -22.56
N LEU A 117 3.65 -14.75 -22.44
CA LEU A 117 4.34 -13.63 -23.07
C LEU A 117 5.75 -13.43 -22.48
N ILE A 118 5.86 -13.40 -21.15
CA ILE A 118 7.13 -13.17 -20.45
C ILE A 118 8.15 -14.30 -20.69
N ALA A 119 7.68 -15.53 -20.86
CA ALA A 119 8.52 -16.69 -21.15
C ALA A 119 9.13 -16.70 -22.56
N ARG A 120 8.67 -15.82 -23.46
CA ARG A 120 9.19 -15.78 -24.83
C ARG A 120 10.64 -15.30 -24.87
N PRO A 121 11.52 -15.95 -25.66
CA PRO A 121 12.93 -15.58 -25.76
C PRO A 121 13.15 -14.20 -26.39
N ASP A 122 12.20 -13.73 -27.20
CA ASP A 122 12.23 -12.43 -27.90
C ASP A 122 11.53 -11.30 -27.13
N PHE A 123 11.06 -11.56 -25.91
CA PHE A 123 10.44 -10.56 -25.05
C PHE A 123 11.38 -10.15 -23.92
N SER A 124 11.49 -8.84 -23.69
CA SER A 124 12.21 -8.26 -22.56
C SER A 124 11.43 -7.05 -22.04
N PHE A 125 11.57 -6.80 -20.74
CA PHE A 125 10.99 -5.63 -20.09
C PHE A 125 11.85 -5.18 -18.92
N VAL A 126 11.69 -3.92 -18.53
CA VAL A 126 12.19 -3.35 -17.29
C VAL A 126 11.03 -2.59 -16.65
N TYR A 127 10.88 -2.74 -15.34
CA TYR A 127 9.91 -2.03 -14.52
C TYR A 127 10.65 -1.23 -13.45
N ASP A 128 10.58 0.09 -13.51
CA ASP A 128 11.17 0.96 -12.50
C ASP A 128 10.13 1.30 -11.42
N SER A 129 10.43 0.96 -10.17
CA SER A 129 9.58 1.27 -9.02
C SER A 129 9.92 2.59 -8.33
N MET A 130 10.96 3.30 -8.81
CA MET A 130 11.40 4.62 -8.34
C MET A 130 11.61 4.69 -6.83
N CYS A 131 12.18 3.63 -6.24
CA CYS A 131 12.34 3.44 -4.79
C CYS A 131 11.04 3.65 -3.99
N GLY A 132 9.88 3.47 -4.64
CA GLY A 132 8.57 3.68 -4.06
C GLY A 132 7.92 2.39 -3.59
N VAL A 133 6.70 2.55 -3.07
CA VAL A 133 5.91 1.45 -2.51
C VAL A 133 5.58 0.34 -3.51
N GLN A 134 5.71 0.58 -4.82
CA GLN A 134 5.47 -0.44 -5.85
C GLN A 134 6.54 -1.53 -5.91
N GLY A 135 7.74 -1.30 -5.36
CA GLY A 135 8.85 -2.25 -5.44
C GLY A 135 8.54 -3.69 -5.00
N PRO A 136 7.98 -3.90 -3.78
CA PRO A 136 7.54 -5.22 -3.33
C PRO A 136 6.47 -5.85 -4.22
N TYR A 137 5.56 -5.06 -4.78
CA TYR A 137 4.52 -5.54 -5.70
C TYR A 137 5.13 -5.97 -7.03
N ALA A 138 6.01 -5.16 -7.60
CA ALA A 138 6.69 -5.44 -8.85
C ALA A 138 7.47 -6.76 -8.79
N ARG A 139 8.29 -6.95 -7.74
CA ARG A 139 9.04 -8.22 -7.57
C ARG A 139 8.12 -9.42 -7.43
N LYS A 140 7.17 -9.37 -6.50
CA LYS A 140 6.29 -10.52 -6.20
C LYS A 140 5.35 -10.86 -7.37
N ILE A 141 4.88 -9.86 -8.11
CA ILE A 141 3.97 -10.06 -9.24
C ILE A 141 4.74 -10.36 -10.54
N LEU A 142 5.68 -9.51 -10.94
CA LEU A 142 6.34 -9.60 -12.25
C LEU A 142 7.44 -10.66 -12.27
N GLU A 143 8.29 -10.73 -11.24
CA GLU A 143 9.40 -11.69 -11.19
C GLU A 143 8.95 -13.05 -10.65
N GLU A 144 8.42 -13.09 -9.41
CA GLU A 144 8.09 -14.35 -8.73
C GLU A 144 6.86 -15.04 -9.33
N GLU A 145 5.74 -14.34 -9.44
CA GLU A 145 4.50 -14.93 -9.94
C GLU A 145 4.49 -15.06 -11.47
N LEU A 146 4.87 -14.01 -12.21
CA LEU A 146 4.77 -14.01 -13.67
C LEU A 146 6.03 -14.50 -14.41
N GLY A 147 7.12 -14.81 -13.69
CA GLY A 147 8.33 -15.42 -14.26
C GLY A 147 9.27 -14.43 -14.96
N GLY A 148 9.19 -13.15 -14.62
CA GLY A 148 10.14 -12.13 -15.07
C GLY A 148 11.57 -12.46 -14.63
N LYS A 149 12.55 -12.06 -15.46
CA LYS A 149 13.96 -12.29 -15.13
C LYS A 149 14.34 -11.52 -13.86
N PRO A 150 15.13 -12.10 -12.95
CA PRO A 150 15.64 -11.37 -11.79
C PRO A 150 16.36 -10.08 -12.22
N GLY A 151 15.99 -8.95 -11.62
CA GLY A 151 16.53 -7.64 -11.96
C GLY A 151 15.75 -6.91 -13.06
N SER A 152 14.65 -7.49 -13.56
CA SER A 152 13.71 -6.77 -14.43
C SER A 152 12.95 -5.69 -13.65
N CYS A 153 12.82 -5.82 -12.33
CA CYS A 153 12.29 -4.78 -11.45
C CYS A 153 13.44 -3.97 -10.82
N ILE A 154 13.69 -2.76 -11.34
CA ILE A 154 14.73 -1.85 -10.84
C ILE A 154 14.18 -0.88 -9.80
N ASN A 155 15.07 -0.36 -8.94
CA ASN A 155 14.73 0.53 -7.83
C ASN A 155 13.56 0.01 -6.97
N ALA A 156 13.46 -1.33 -6.83
CA ALA A 156 12.34 -2.00 -6.18
C ALA A 156 12.46 -2.11 -4.65
N ASN A 157 13.47 -1.46 -4.06
CA ASN A 157 13.59 -1.32 -2.60
C ASN A 157 12.99 0.03 -2.19
N PRO A 158 11.85 0.06 -1.46
CA PRO A 158 11.29 1.30 -0.99
C PRO A 158 12.27 2.07 -0.10
N ARG A 159 12.34 3.38 -0.27
CA ARG A 159 13.11 4.29 0.57
C ARG A 159 12.24 5.45 1.02
N GLU A 160 12.49 5.96 2.23
CA GLU A 160 11.73 7.08 2.81
C GLU A 160 11.86 8.37 1.99
N ASP A 161 12.97 8.53 1.26
CA ASP A 161 13.31 9.65 0.39
C ASP A 161 13.08 9.37 -1.10
N PHE A 162 12.53 8.20 -1.45
CA PHE A 162 12.39 7.74 -2.84
C PHE A 162 13.69 7.71 -3.66
N GLY A 163 14.86 7.65 -3.00
CA GLY A 163 16.17 7.72 -3.66
C GLY A 163 16.80 9.12 -3.64
N GLY A 164 16.10 10.13 -3.14
CA GLY A 164 16.58 11.51 -3.04
C GLY A 164 16.52 12.26 -4.38
N PRO A 165 16.93 13.55 -4.39
CA PRO A 165 16.87 14.38 -5.60
C PRO A 165 17.75 13.87 -6.76
N ASP A 166 18.74 13.02 -6.46
CA ASP A 166 19.68 12.48 -7.45
C ASP A 166 19.21 11.16 -8.09
N SER A 167 18.01 10.66 -7.74
CA SER A 167 17.51 9.38 -8.26
C SER A 167 16.72 9.47 -9.58
N ALA A 168 16.78 10.62 -10.27
CA ALA A 168 16.11 10.87 -11.55
C ALA A 168 17.00 10.55 -12.76
#